data_AF-A0A2H9LC75-F1
#
_entry.id   AF-A0A2H9LC75-F1
#
_cell.length_a   1.000
_cell.length_b   1.000
_cell.length_c   1.000
_cell.angle_alpha   90.00
_cell.angle_beta   90.00
_cell.angle_gamma   90.00
#
_symmetry.space_group_name_H-M   'P 1'
#
loop_
_entity.id
_entity.type
_entity.pdbx_description
1 polymer ?
#
loop_
_entity_poly.entity_id
_entity_poly.type
_entity_poly.pdbx_seq_one_letter_code
_entity_poly.pdbx_strand_id
1 'polypeptide(L)'
;MPAKEVQKESSIIQIIQDMVKNGESEEKIIATLQSLGVEPEKAKRLLLLGQADTFALLRNEISKIVANDLEKEKPKTVKYLQEQSDIVSKEMKKRVSAEVMGDLEKYEKNVTGQSKTFQQQMGDNIKAVTDLTDRTKNALNELGLRINTIEKDMEELKIKGVGSRNKFISFGLLFLGLIFCFSALYLFFTNAQVMSMENIIITVVMALVGITILFVATLV
;
A
#
# COMPACT_ATOMS: atom_id res chain seq x y z
N MET A 1 -1.03 95.73 -26.43
CA MET A 1 -2.31 95.60 -27.16
C MET A 1 -2.38 94.24 -27.86
N PRO A 2 -2.93 93.17 -27.25
CA PRO A 2 -3.09 91.87 -27.92
C PRO A 2 -4.55 91.32 -27.99
N ALA A 3 -5.53 92.01 -27.42
CA ALA A 3 -6.88 91.44 -27.22
C ALA A 3 -7.77 91.37 -28.49
N LYS A 4 -7.45 92.10 -29.56
CA LYS A 4 -8.30 92.16 -30.78
C LYS A 4 -8.07 91.02 -31.78
N GLU A 5 -6.88 90.41 -31.81
CA GLU A 5 -6.58 89.32 -32.76
C GLU A 5 -7.15 87.98 -32.29
N VAL A 6 -7.10 87.71 -30.98
CA VAL A 6 -7.57 86.44 -30.40
C VAL A 6 -9.07 86.22 -30.59
N GLN A 7 -9.89 87.27 -30.53
CA GLN A 7 -11.34 87.17 -30.78
C GLN A 7 -11.68 86.87 -32.24
N LYS A 8 -10.90 87.41 -33.19
CA LYS A 8 -11.09 87.14 -34.63
C LYS A 8 -10.73 85.70 -34.98
N GLU A 9 -9.64 85.18 -34.43
CA GLU A 9 -9.22 83.80 -34.69
C GLU A 9 -10.18 82.77 -34.08
N SER A 10 -10.74 83.04 -32.88
CA SER A 10 -11.79 82.20 -32.28
C SER A 10 -13.07 82.15 -33.11
N SER A 11 -13.47 83.26 -33.74
CA SER A 11 -14.67 83.33 -34.59
C SER A 11 -14.46 82.61 -35.93
N ILE A 12 -13.25 82.68 -36.51
CA ILE A 12 -12.90 82.00 -37.76
C ILE A 12 -12.84 80.48 -37.58
N ILE A 13 -12.28 80.00 -36.46
CA ILE A 13 -12.23 78.56 -36.16
C ILE A 13 -13.64 77.98 -35.99
N GLN A 14 -14.58 78.71 -35.36
CA GLN A 14 -15.97 78.28 -35.25
C GLN A 14 -16.66 78.16 -36.61
N ILE A 15 -16.43 79.13 -37.51
CA ILE A 15 -16.96 79.08 -38.88
C ILE A 15 -16.42 77.86 -39.63
N ILE A 16 -15.12 77.56 -39.49
CA ILE A 16 -14.51 76.35 -40.08
C ILE A 16 -15.13 75.08 -39.49
N GLN A 17 -15.30 75.01 -38.18
CA GLN A 17 -15.90 73.85 -37.51
C GLN A 17 -17.34 73.58 -38.01
N ASP A 18 -18.15 74.62 -38.16
CA ASP A 18 -19.52 74.50 -38.69
C ASP A 18 -19.54 74.07 -40.15
N MET A 19 -18.66 74.62 -41.00
CA MET A 19 -18.57 74.22 -42.42
C MET A 19 -18.06 72.79 -42.60
N VAL A 20 -17.08 72.36 -41.78
CA VAL A 20 -16.57 70.98 -41.76
C VAL A 20 -17.67 70.01 -41.28
N LYS A 21 -18.42 70.39 -40.24
CA LYS A 21 -19.54 69.59 -39.71
C LYS A 21 -20.68 69.43 -40.72
N ASN A 22 -20.91 70.45 -41.56
CA ASN A 22 -21.90 70.43 -42.63
C ASN A 22 -21.42 69.76 -43.92
N GLY A 23 -20.17 69.29 -43.98
CA GLY A 23 -19.62 68.56 -45.12
C GLY A 23 -19.27 69.44 -46.34
N GLU A 24 -18.95 70.72 -46.12
CA GLU A 24 -18.54 71.60 -47.21
C GLU A 24 -17.15 71.21 -47.78
N SER A 25 -16.94 71.44 -49.08
CA SER A 25 -15.65 71.13 -49.73
C SER A 25 -14.53 72.05 -49.25
N GLU A 26 -13.30 71.51 -49.19
CA GLU A 26 -12.11 72.28 -48.73
C GLU A 26 -11.91 73.56 -49.53
N GLU A 27 -12.19 73.52 -50.84
CA GLU A 27 -12.11 74.65 -51.76
C GLU A 27 -13.09 75.77 -51.38
N LYS A 28 -14.32 75.40 -50.97
CA LYS A 28 -15.36 76.34 -50.55
C LYS A 28 -15.05 76.96 -49.20
N ILE A 29 -14.47 76.18 -48.29
CA ILE A 29 -14.01 76.67 -46.98
C ILE A 29 -12.84 77.64 -47.15
N ILE A 30 -11.85 77.29 -47.99
CA ILE A 30 -10.71 78.17 -48.29
C ILE A 30 -11.17 79.46 -48.97
N ALA A 31 -12.10 79.39 -49.94
CA ALA A 31 -12.66 80.58 -50.58
C ALA A 31 -13.41 81.49 -49.60
N THR A 32 -14.12 80.91 -48.63
CA THR A 32 -14.82 81.65 -47.57
C THR A 32 -13.84 82.28 -46.57
N LEU A 33 -12.71 81.62 -46.28
CA LEU A 33 -11.65 82.19 -45.45
C LEU A 33 -10.91 83.32 -46.16
N GLN A 34 -10.71 83.21 -47.48
CA GLN A 34 -10.13 84.26 -48.30
C GLN A 34 -11.04 85.50 -48.40
N SER A 35 -12.36 85.32 -48.53
CA SER A 35 -13.32 86.43 -48.54
C SER A 35 -13.39 87.17 -47.20
N LEU A 36 -13.00 86.52 -46.11
CA LEU A 36 -12.84 87.12 -44.77
C LEU A 36 -11.46 87.78 -44.56
N GLY A 37 -10.60 87.79 -45.58
CA GLY A 37 -9.30 88.48 -45.58
C GLY A 37 -8.13 87.64 -45.04
N VAL A 38 -8.24 86.31 -45.02
CA VAL A 38 -7.17 85.40 -44.59
C VAL A 38 -6.34 84.96 -45.80
N GLU A 39 -5.02 85.00 -45.70
CA GLU A 39 -4.12 84.53 -46.75
C GLU A 39 -4.32 83.03 -47.07
N PRO A 40 -4.12 82.59 -48.32
CA PRO A 40 -4.40 81.21 -48.75
C PRO A 40 -3.65 80.14 -47.93
N GLU A 41 -2.39 80.37 -47.59
CA GLU A 41 -1.61 79.44 -46.76
C GLU A 41 -2.11 79.40 -45.32
N LYS A 42 -2.48 80.56 -44.76
CA LYS A 42 -3.03 80.65 -43.40
C LYS A 42 -4.42 80.01 -43.32
N ALA A 43 -5.24 80.13 -44.37
CA ALA A 43 -6.54 79.47 -44.49
C ALA A 43 -6.43 77.93 -44.49
N LYS A 44 -5.47 77.37 -45.24
CA LYS A 44 -5.20 75.92 -45.22
C LYS A 44 -4.76 75.42 -43.84
N ARG A 45 -3.88 76.16 -43.15
CA ARG A 45 -3.45 75.80 -41.79
C ARG A 45 -4.60 75.86 -40.78
N LEU A 46 -5.46 76.88 -40.87
CA LEU A 46 -6.63 77.01 -40.00
C LEU A 46 -7.67 75.93 -40.27
N LEU A 47 -7.87 75.51 -41.53
CA LEU A 47 -8.73 74.39 -41.89
C LEU A 47 -8.23 73.09 -41.25
N LEU A 48 -6.94 72.78 -41.38
CA LEU A 48 -6.33 71.59 -40.75
C LEU A 48 -6.46 71.61 -39.22
N LEU A 49 -6.28 72.77 -38.60
CA LEU A 49 -6.45 72.95 -37.16
C LEU A 49 -7.91 72.71 -36.73
N GLY A 50 -8.87 73.28 -37.46
CA GLY A 50 -10.30 73.11 -37.19
C GLY A 50 -10.78 71.68 -37.42
N GLN A 51 -10.28 70.99 -38.44
CA GLN A 51 -10.52 69.56 -38.65
C GLN A 51 -9.95 68.73 -37.49
N ALA A 52 -8.70 68.97 -37.07
CA ALA A 52 -8.07 68.26 -35.97
C ALA A 52 -8.83 68.44 -34.64
N ASP A 53 -9.28 69.65 -34.33
CA ASP A 53 -10.12 69.93 -33.15
C ASP A 53 -11.46 69.21 -33.23
N THR A 54 -12.10 69.22 -34.41
CA THR A 54 -13.37 68.50 -34.63
C THR A 54 -13.18 66.99 -34.45
N PHE A 55 -12.08 66.42 -34.95
CA PHE A 55 -11.74 65.02 -34.74
C PHE A 55 -11.47 64.70 -33.26
N ALA A 56 -10.79 65.57 -32.53
CA ALA A 56 -10.56 65.39 -31.10
C ALA A 56 -11.87 65.39 -30.30
N LEU A 57 -12.81 66.28 -30.64
CA LEU A 57 -14.14 66.32 -30.04
C LEU A 57 -14.95 65.05 -30.36
N LEU A 58 -14.99 64.64 -31.62
CA LEU A 58 -15.67 63.39 -32.03
C LEU A 58 -15.08 62.17 -31.35
N ARG A 59 -13.74 62.06 -31.29
CA ARG A 59 -13.05 60.97 -30.60
C ARG A 59 -13.43 60.92 -29.12
N ASN A 60 -13.47 62.06 -28.44
CA ASN A 60 -13.87 62.12 -27.04
C ASN A 60 -15.32 61.69 -26.83
N GLU A 61 -16.23 62.12 -27.70
CA GLU A 61 -17.64 61.76 -27.58
C GLU A 61 -17.89 60.28 -27.91
N ILE A 62 -17.25 59.75 -28.95
CA ILE A 62 -17.27 58.31 -29.27
C ILE A 62 -16.71 57.51 -28.09
N SER A 63 -15.61 57.96 -27.48
CA SER A 63 -15.02 57.27 -26.32
C SER A 63 -15.99 57.21 -25.13
N LYS A 64 -16.74 58.29 -24.87
CA LYS A 64 -17.78 58.30 -23.84
C LYS A 64 -18.95 57.39 -24.17
N ILE A 65 -19.41 57.38 -25.42
CA ILE A 65 -20.50 56.48 -25.86
C ILE A 65 -20.07 55.03 -25.68
N VAL A 66 -18.88 54.66 -26.16
CA VAL A 66 -18.33 53.31 -26.01
C VAL A 66 -18.16 52.94 -24.54
N ALA A 67 -17.67 53.85 -23.69
CA ALA A 67 -17.54 53.60 -22.26
C ALA A 67 -18.91 53.36 -21.60
N ASN A 68 -19.91 54.20 -21.90
CA ASN A 68 -21.27 54.05 -21.36
C ASN A 68 -21.95 52.75 -21.84
N ASP A 69 -21.76 52.37 -23.10
CA ASP A 69 -22.33 51.14 -23.64
C ASP A 69 -21.63 49.91 -23.06
N LEU A 70 -20.31 49.95 -22.89
CA LEU A 70 -19.57 48.92 -22.16
C LEU A 70 -20.04 48.79 -20.71
N GLU A 71 -20.27 49.89 -20.01
CA GLU A 71 -20.78 49.85 -18.63
C GLU A 71 -22.19 49.25 -18.54
N LYS A 72 -23.05 49.47 -19.54
CA LYS A 72 -24.39 48.88 -19.62
C LYS A 72 -24.37 47.40 -20.02
N GLU A 73 -23.45 47.01 -20.89
CA GLU A 73 -23.29 45.63 -21.38
C GLU A 73 -22.63 44.73 -20.34
N LYS A 74 -21.62 45.24 -19.62
CA LYS A 74 -20.85 44.51 -18.60
C LYS A 74 -21.71 43.72 -17.60
N PRO A 75 -22.73 44.29 -16.94
CA PRO A 75 -23.57 43.53 -16.01
C PRO A 75 -24.39 42.44 -16.70
N LYS A 76 -24.79 42.63 -17.97
CA LYS A 76 -25.50 41.59 -18.74
C LYS A 76 -24.56 40.43 -19.06
N THR A 77 -23.34 40.73 -19.50
CA THR A 77 -22.31 39.70 -19.77
C THR A 77 -21.96 38.93 -18.50
N VAL A 78 -21.79 39.63 -17.37
CA VAL A 78 -21.51 38.98 -16.07
C VAL A 78 -22.65 38.05 -15.65
N LYS A 79 -23.92 38.51 -15.75
CA LYS A 79 -25.08 37.65 -15.46
C LYS A 79 -25.14 36.42 -16.36
N TYR A 80 -24.94 36.59 -17.66
CA TYR A 80 -24.92 35.49 -18.60
C TYR A 80 -23.83 34.47 -18.26
N LEU A 81 -22.60 34.93 -17.98
CA LEU A 81 -21.49 34.06 -17.58
C LEU A 81 -21.80 33.30 -16.29
N GLN A 82 -22.44 33.97 -15.32
CA GLN A 82 -22.81 33.36 -14.06
C GLN A 82 -23.89 32.30 -14.23
N GLU A 83 -24.93 32.57 -15.04
CA GLU A 83 -25.98 31.60 -15.37
C GLU A 83 -25.41 30.38 -16.11
N GLN A 84 -24.54 30.60 -17.09
CA GLN A 84 -23.87 29.49 -17.80
C GLN A 84 -22.97 28.68 -16.86
N SER A 85 -22.21 29.34 -16.00
CA SER A 85 -21.36 28.68 -14.99
C SER A 85 -22.21 27.82 -14.04
N ASP A 86 -23.36 28.31 -13.59
CA ASP A 86 -24.26 27.57 -12.71
C ASP A 86 -24.87 26.34 -13.38
N ILE A 87 -25.23 26.46 -14.67
CA ILE A 87 -25.73 25.34 -15.48
C ILE A 87 -24.66 24.27 -15.60
N VAL A 88 -23.44 24.64 -16.00
CA VAL A 88 -22.31 23.73 -16.15
C VAL A 88 -21.96 23.08 -14.80
N SER A 89 -21.93 23.85 -13.71
CA SER A 89 -21.66 23.34 -12.37
C SER A 89 -22.71 22.33 -11.91
N LYS A 90 -24.01 22.59 -12.16
CA LYS A 90 -25.08 21.65 -11.84
C LYS A 90 -24.98 20.37 -12.66
N GLU A 91 -24.68 20.47 -13.95
CA GLU A 91 -24.52 19.30 -14.82
C GLU A 91 -23.31 18.46 -14.38
N MET A 92 -22.18 19.11 -14.09
CA MET A 92 -20.97 18.44 -13.62
C MET A 92 -21.19 17.75 -12.28
N LYS A 93 -21.86 18.40 -11.32
CA LYS A 93 -22.24 17.77 -10.04
C LYS A 93 -23.10 16.53 -10.24
N LYS A 94 -24.07 16.56 -11.16
CA LYS A 94 -24.90 15.39 -11.46
C LYS A 94 -24.08 14.25 -12.05
N ARG A 95 -23.19 14.54 -13.00
CA ARG A 95 -22.31 13.53 -13.62
C ARG A 95 -21.38 12.89 -12.59
N VAL A 96 -20.69 13.72 -11.80
CA VAL A 96 -19.79 13.24 -10.73
C VAL A 96 -20.57 12.40 -9.70
N SER A 97 -21.75 12.85 -9.29
CA SER A 97 -22.57 12.07 -8.34
C SER A 97 -23.00 10.72 -8.91
N ALA A 98 -23.37 10.66 -10.19
CA ALA A 98 -23.75 9.40 -10.85
C ALA A 98 -22.56 8.45 -11.00
N GLU A 99 -21.38 8.96 -11.33
CA GLU A 99 -20.14 8.19 -11.42
C GLU A 99 -19.73 7.63 -10.07
N VAL A 100 -19.73 8.47 -9.02
CA VAL A 100 -19.43 8.04 -7.64
C VAL A 100 -20.43 6.99 -7.15
N MET A 101 -21.73 7.16 -7.42
CA MET A 101 -22.73 6.14 -7.07
C MET A 101 -22.47 4.81 -7.80
N GLY A 102 -22.17 4.85 -9.10
CA GLY A 102 -21.84 3.66 -9.87
C GLY A 102 -20.59 2.94 -9.37
N ASP A 103 -19.58 3.68 -8.93
CA ASP A 103 -18.38 3.10 -8.33
C ASP A 103 -18.63 2.52 -6.94
N LEU A 104 -19.46 3.17 -6.12
CA LEU A 104 -19.89 2.63 -4.83
C LEU A 104 -20.68 1.32 -5.00
N GLU A 105 -21.60 1.24 -5.95
CA GLU A 105 -22.35 0.01 -6.24
C GLU A 105 -21.42 -1.14 -6.70
N LYS A 106 -20.44 -0.84 -7.56
CA LYS A 106 -19.42 -1.83 -7.95
C LYS A 106 -18.60 -2.29 -6.75
N TYR A 107 -18.20 -1.36 -5.89
CA TYR A 107 -17.44 -1.67 -4.69
C TYR A 107 -18.25 -2.55 -3.73
N GLU A 108 -19.52 -2.21 -3.47
CA GLU A 108 -20.43 -3.03 -2.65
C GLU A 108 -20.60 -4.44 -3.22
N LYS A 109 -20.78 -4.57 -4.54
CA LYS A 109 -20.88 -5.86 -5.21
C LYS A 109 -19.60 -6.69 -5.06
N ASN A 110 -18.44 -6.05 -5.20
CA ASN A 110 -17.14 -6.70 -5.05
C ASN A 110 -16.89 -7.16 -3.61
N VAL A 111 -17.18 -6.31 -2.62
CA VAL A 111 -17.04 -6.65 -1.19
C VAL A 111 -17.99 -7.78 -0.81
N THR A 112 -19.24 -7.73 -1.28
CA THR A 112 -20.22 -8.79 -1.04
C THR A 112 -19.78 -10.11 -1.70
N GLY A 113 -19.23 -10.04 -2.91
CA GLY A 113 -18.65 -11.18 -3.61
C GLY A 113 -17.48 -11.79 -2.83
N GLN A 114 -16.52 -10.97 -2.40
CA GLN A 114 -15.39 -11.40 -1.57
C GLN A 114 -15.83 -12.03 -0.25
N SER A 115 -16.85 -11.46 0.41
CA SER A 115 -17.41 -12.02 1.64
C SER A 115 -18.00 -13.41 1.43
N LYS A 116 -18.73 -13.64 0.34
CA LYS A 116 -19.22 -14.99 -0.03
C LYS A 116 -18.08 -15.96 -0.29
N THR A 117 -17.06 -15.55 -1.04
CA THR A 117 -15.86 -16.38 -1.29
C THR A 117 -15.15 -16.72 0.01
N PHE A 118 -15.01 -15.76 0.92
CA PHE A 118 -14.39 -15.98 2.24
C PHE A 118 -15.21 -16.96 3.09
N GLN A 119 -16.54 -16.82 3.12
CA GLN A 119 -17.41 -17.76 3.83
C GLN A 119 -17.29 -19.18 3.28
N GLN A 120 -17.20 -19.33 1.95
CA GLN A 120 -17.01 -20.63 1.32
C GLN A 120 -15.65 -21.24 1.69
N GLN A 121 -14.57 -20.46 1.62
CA GLN A 121 -13.23 -20.90 2.02
C GLN A 121 -13.15 -21.27 3.51
N MET A 122 -13.80 -20.50 4.40
CA MET A 122 -13.89 -20.88 5.81
C MET A 122 -14.68 -22.17 6.00
N GLY A 123 -15.80 -22.36 5.30
CA GLY A 123 -16.57 -23.60 5.36
C GLY A 123 -15.76 -24.82 4.92
N ASP A 124 -15.01 -24.70 3.81
CA ASP A 124 -14.14 -25.75 3.30
C ASP A 124 -12.97 -26.04 4.27
N ASN A 125 -12.37 -24.99 4.85
CA ASN A 125 -11.31 -25.15 5.86
C ASN A 125 -11.84 -25.81 7.14
N ILE A 126 -13.03 -25.43 7.62
CA ILE A 126 -13.66 -26.05 8.80
C ILE A 126 -13.91 -27.53 8.54
N LYS A 127 -14.42 -27.89 7.36
CA LYS A 127 -14.60 -29.31 6.96
C LYS A 127 -13.27 -30.05 6.95
N ALA A 128 -12.24 -29.49 6.34
CA ALA A 128 -10.91 -30.10 6.31
C ALA A 128 -10.33 -30.31 7.72
N VAL A 129 -10.48 -29.34 8.61
CA VAL A 129 -10.05 -29.45 10.02
C VAL A 129 -10.86 -30.51 10.77
N THR A 130 -12.17 -30.59 10.52
CA THR A 130 -13.05 -31.60 11.11
C THR A 130 -12.64 -32.99 10.66
N ASP A 131 -12.44 -33.20 9.35
CA ASP A 131 -11.97 -34.47 8.78
C ASP A 131 -10.60 -34.87 9.34
N LEU A 132 -9.70 -33.91 9.52
CA LEU A 132 -8.37 -34.14 10.09
C LEU A 132 -8.46 -34.51 11.57
N THR A 133 -9.38 -33.89 12.31
CA THR A 133 -9.69 -34.22 13.70
C THR A 133 -10.24 -35.64 13.81
N ASP A 134 -11.18 -36.02 12.95
CA ASP A 134 -11.76 -37.36 12.93
C ASP A 134 -10.72 -38.42 12.55
N ARG A 135 -9.86 -38.14 11.56
CA ARG A 135 -8.72 -39.02 11.22
C ARG A 135 -7.76 -39.18 12.40
N THR A 136 -7.45 -38.09 13.10
CA THR A 136 -6.56 -38.12 14.27
C THR A 136 -7.18 -38.93 15.40
N LYS A 137 -8.47 -38.73 15.68
CA LYS A 137 -9.21 -39.50 16.69
C LYS A 137 -9.24 -41.00 16.35
N ASN A 138 -9.48 -41.34 15.08
CA ASN A 138 -9.45 -42.73 14.63
C ASN A 138 -8.05 -43.35 14.74
N ALA A 139 -7.01 -42.61 14.34
CA ALA A 139 -5.62 -43.04 14.49
C ALA A 139 -5.21 -43.22 15.97
N LEU A 140 -5.64 -42.33 16.85
CA LEU A 140 -5.42 -42.45 18.30
C LEU A 140 -6.14 -43.67 18.88
N ASN A 141 -7.38 -43.94 18.46
CA ASN A 141 -8.11 -45.15 18.87
C ASN A 141 -7.40 -46.41 18.39
N GLU A 142 -6.91 -46.43 17.14
CA GLU A 142 -6.16 -47.56 16.60
C GLU A 142 -4.83 -47.76 17.34
N LEU A 143 -4.10 -46.68 17.64
CA LEU A 143 -2.88 -46.72 18.46
C LEU A 143 -3.17 -47.24 19.87
N GLY A 144 -4.27 -46.82 20.49
CA GLY A 144 -4.69 -47.34 21.80
C GLY A 144 -4.96 -48.85 21.77
N LEU A 145 -5.59 -49.36 20.70
CA LEU A 145 -5.79 -50.80 20.50
C LEU A 145 -4.45 -51.54 20.29
N ARG A 146 -3.52 -50.96 19.54
CA ARG A 146 -2.16 -51.50 19.32
C ARG A 146 -1.34 -51.52 20.61
N ILE A 147 -1.44 -50.47 21.44
CA ILE A 147 -0.77 -50.41 22.74
C ILE A 147 -1.31 -51.50 23.67
N ASN A 148 -2.64 -51.65 23.77
CA ASN A 148 -3.25 -52.71 24.59
C ASN A 148 -2.87 -54.13 24.13
N THR A 149 -2.63 -54.34 22.84
CA THR A 149 -2.15 -55.64 22.31
C THR A 149 -0.68 -55.85 22.62
N ILE A 150 0.17 -54.82 22.46
CA ILE A 150 1.58 -54.87 22.85
C ILE A 150 1.75 -55.09 24.35
N GLU A 151 0.94 -54.46 25.20
CA GLU A 151 0.96 -54.68 26.65
C GLU A 151 0.61 -56.13 27.00
N LYS A 152 -0.41 -56.70 26.35
CA LYS A 152 -0.76 -58.13 26.50
C LYS A 152 0.33 -59.06 25.99
N ASP A 153 0.95 -58.75 24.86
CA ASP A 153 2.06 -59.52 24.30
C ASP A 153 3.30 -59.42 25.20
N MET A 154 3.57 -58.26 25.81
CA MET A 154 4.65 -58.08 26.79
C MET A 154 4.35 -58.81 28.10
N GLU A 155 3.11 -58.81 28.58
CA GLU A 155 2.70 -59.63 29.73
C GLU A 155 2.84 -61.11 29.40
N GLU A 156 2.41 -61.56 28.22
CA GLU A 156 2.56 -62.95 27.79
C GLU A 156 4.04 -63.35 27.61
N LEU A 157 4.89 -62.45 27.11
CA LEU A 157 6.35 -62.65 27.02
C LEU A 157 7.04 -62.67 28.40
N LYS A 158 6.57 -61.88 29.37
CA LYS A 158 7.02 -61.97 30.76
C LYS A 158 6.62 -63.29 31.40
N ILE A 159 5.45 -63.83 31.03
CA ILE A 159 4.88 -65.06 31.61
C ILE A 159 5.43 -66.33 30.94
N LYS A 160 5.80 -66.31 29.65
CA LYS A 160 6.35 -67.45 28.91
C LYS A 160 7.81 -67.23 28.49
N GLY A 161 8.75 -67.51 29.40
CA GLY A 161 9.98 -68.20 28.98
C GLY A 161 11.33 -67.50 29.16
N VAL A 162 11.41 -66.25 29.60
CA VAL A 162 12.72 -65.61 29.85
C VAL A 162 13.25 -65.92 31.26
N GLY A 163 12.37 -66.08 32.26
CA GLY A 163 12.78 -66.29 33.66
C GLY A 163 13.29 -67.69 34.01
N SER A 164 12.92 -68.74 33.28
CA SER A 164 13.33 -70.12 33.62
C SER A 164 14.70 -70.48 33.02
N ARG A 165 14.94 -70.14 31.75
CA ARG A 165 16.21 -70.41 31.07
C ARG A 165 17.39 -69.62 31.66
N ASN A 166 17.20 -68.33 31.99
CA ASN A 166 18.24 -67.55 32.66
C ASN A 166 18.53 -68.06 34.08
N LYS A 167 17.52 -68.55 34.82
CA LYS A 167 17.75 -69.12 36.15
C LYS A 167 18.65 -70.35 36.12
N PHE A 168 18.52 -71.24 35.13
CA PHE A 168 19.42 -72.39 35.00
C PHE A 168 20.84 -71.98 34.63
N ILE A 169 21.00 -70.99 33.75
CA ILE A 169 22.32 -70.46 33.36
C ILE A 169 22.98 -69.75 34.56
N SER A 170 22.23 -68.92 35.27
CA SER A 170 22.66 -68.23 36.49
C SER A 170 23.07 -69.23 37.58
N PHE A 171 22.25 -70.27 37.83
CA PHE A 171 22.59 -71.31 38.80
C PHE A 171 23.84 -72.11 38.40
N GLY A 172 23.99 -72.43 37.12
CA GLY A 172 25.19 -73.11 36.59
C GLY A 172 26.46 -72.26 36.72
N LEU A 173 26.37 -70.96 36.40
CA LEU A 173 27.48 -70.01 36.55
C LEU A 173 27.84 -69.79 38.03
N LEU A 174 26.85 -69.72 38.92
CA LEU A 174 27.07 -69.56 40.36
C LEU A 174 27.79 -70.79 40.94
N PHE A 175 27.35 -72.00 40.56
CA PHE A 175 28.00 -73.24 40.97
C PHE A 175 29.44 -73.32 40.46
N LEU A 176 29.68 -72.96 39.19
CA LEU A 176 31.01 -72.97 38.60
C LEU A 176 31.93 -71.92 39.25
N GLY A 177 31.44 -70.71 39.50
CA GLY A 177 32.19 -69.66 40.21
C GLY A 177 32.60 -70.09 41.63
N LEU A 178 31.70 -70.75 42.37
CA LEU A 178 32.03 -71.31 43.68
C LEU A 178 33.14 -72.36 43.60
N ILE A 179 33.10 -73.27 42.63
CA ILE A 179 34.16 -74.28 42.44
C ILE A 179 35.52 -73.63 42.22
N PHE A 180 35.60 -72.57 41.40
CA PHE A 180 36.84 -71.84 41.17
C PHE A 180 37.37 -71.17 42.43
N CYS A 181 36.49 -70.52 43.21
CA CYS A 181 36.86 -69.92 44.50
C CYS A 181 37.34 -70.97 45.52
N PHE A 182 36.64 -72.10 45.63
CA PHE A 182 37.07 -73.20 46.50
C PHE A 182 38.40 -73.82 46.05
N SER A 183 38.59 -73.98 44.74
CA SER A 183 39.84 -74.52 44.18
C SER A 183 41.02 -73.58 44.43
N ALA A 184 40.82 -72.27 44.28
CA ALA A 184 41.84 -71.26 44.60
C ALA A 184 42.19 -71.28 46.10
N LEU A 185 41.19 -71.35 46.98
CA LEU A 185 41.42 -71.47 48.43
C LEU A 185 42.14 -72.78 48.79
N TYR A 186 41.75 -73.90 48.19
CA TYR A 186 42.38 -75.18 48.42
C TYR A 186 43.86 -75.19 47.99
N LEU A 187 44.16 -74.64 46.81
CA LEU A 187 45.54 -74.48 46.33
C LEU A 187 46.35 -73.55 47.22
N PHE A 188 45.74 -72.47 47.73
CA PHE A 188 46.37 -71.55 48.67
C PHE A 188 46.76 -72.26 49.97
N PHE A 189 45.85 -73.04 50.58
CA PHE A 189 46.12 -73.75 51.83
C PHE A 189 47.12 -74.90 51.67
N THR A 190 47.04 -75.67 50.59
CA THR A 190 47.93 -76.81 50.36
C THR A 190 49.35 -76.39 49.99
N ASN A 191 49.51 -75.28 49.27
CA ASN A 191 50.83 -74.81 48.80
C ASN A 191 51.40 -73.64 49.62
N ALA A 192 50.78 -73.27 50.74
CA ALA A 192 51.19 -72.12 51.57
C ALA A 192 52.65 -72.16 52.05
N GLN A 193 53.23 -73.36 52.21
CA GLN A 193 54.61 -73.52 52.70
C GLN A 193 55.67 -73.52 51.60
N VAL A 194 55.28 -73.71 50.32
CA VAL A 194 56.21 -73.82 49.18
C VAL A 194 55.68 -73.00 48.00
N MET A 195 55.31 -71.75 48.26
CA MET A 195 54.80 -70.88 47.19
C MET A 195 55.92 -70.42 46.27
N SER A 196 56.08 -71.10 45.14
CA SER A 196 56.77 -70.53 43.98
C SER A 196 55.97 -69.34 43.44
N MET A 197 56.66 -68.37 42.83
CA MET A 197 56.03 -67.22 42.16
C MET A 197 54.93 -67.64 41.17
N GLU A 198 55.14 -68.76 40.47
CA GLU A 198 54.18 -69.33 39.52
C GLU A 198 52.87 -69.75 40.20
N ASN A 199 52.95 -70.40 41.36
CA ASN A 199 51.77 -70.84 42.11
C ASN A 199 50.96 -69.64 42.65
N ILE A 200 51.63 -68.55 43.02
CA ILE A 200 50.97 -67.31 43.46
C ILE A 200 50.18 -66.71 42.30
N ILE A 201 50.79 -66.58 41.12
CA ILE A 201 50.14 -66.02 39.93
C ILE A 201 48.90 -66.84 39.55
N ILE A 202 49.04 -68.18 39.51
CA ILE A 202 47.94 -69.08 39.16
C ILE A 202 46.77 -68.95 40.15
N THR A 203 47.07 -68.85 41.45
CA THR A 203 46.04 -68.70 42.50
C THR A 203 45.28 -67.38 42.37
N VAL A 204 45.99 -66.27 42.12
CA VAL A 204 45.37 -64.94 41.96
C VAL A 204 44.50 -64.88 40.71
N VAL A 205 44.97 -65.45 39.59
CA VAL A 205 44.18 -65.51 38.34
C VAL A 205 42.91 -66.35 38.53
N MET A 206 42.99 -67.51 39.18
CA MET A 206 41.79 -68.32 39.46
C MET A 206 40.80 -67.60 40.37
N ALA A 207 41.28 -66.86 41.39
CA ALA A 207 40.40 -66.08 42.26
C ALA A 207 39.69 -64.95 41.49
N LEU A 208 40.40 -64.23 40.61
CA LEU A 208 39.81 -63.19 39.77
C LEU A 208 38.78 -63.74 38.77
N VAL A 209 39.06 -64.90 38.18
CA VAL A 209 38.10 -65.59 37.28
C VAL A 209 36.87 -66.05 38.07
N GLY A 210 37.04 -66.61 39.28
CA GLY A 210 35.93 -67.00 40.14
C GLY A 210 35.01 -65.81 40.49
N ILE A 211 35.59 -64.67 40.88
CA ILE A 211 34.83 -63.46 41.23
C ILE A 211 34.10 -62.89 40.02
N THR A 212 34.74 -62.82 38.86
CA THR A 212 34.08 -62.31 37.64
C THR A 212 32.94 -63.20 37.20
N ILE A 213 33.09 -64.53 37.27
CA ILE A 213 32.01 -65.48 36.97
C ILE A 213 30.84 -65.31 37.94
N LEU A 214 31.10 -65.15 39.25
CA LEU A 214 30.05 -64.90 40.24
C LEU A 214 29.32 -63.58 40.00
N PHE A 215 30.03 -62.53 39.61
CA PHE A 215 29.42 -61.24 39.28
C PHE A 215 28.52 -61.34 38.04
N VAL A 216 28.98 -62.02 36.98
CA VAL A 216 28.17 -62.30 35.80
C VAL A 216 26.95 -63.15 36.16
N ALA A 217 27.10 -64.15 37.03
CA ALA A 217 25.99 -64.98 37.50
C ALA A 217 24.90 -64.16 38.22
N THR A 218 25.28 -63.12 38.97
CA THR A 218 24.31 -62.23 39.64
C THR A 218 23.59 -61.24 38.73
N LEU A 219 24.16 -60.96 37.55
CA LEU A 219 23.57 -60.05 36.56
C LEU A 219 22.63 -60.75 35.56
N VAL A 220 22.78 -62.06 35.39
CA VAL A 220 22.00 -62.92 34.48
C VAL A 220 20.79 -63.51 35.19
#